data_AF-A0A1G7Y3Q6-F1
#
_entry.id   AF-A0A1G7Y3Q6-F1
#
_cell.length_a   1.000
_cell.length_b   1.000
_cell.length_c   1.000
_cell.angle_alpha   90.00
_cell.angle_beta   90.00
_cell.angle_gamma   90.00
#
_symmetry.space_group_name_H-M   'P 1'
#
loop_
_entity.id
_entity.type
_entity.pdbx_description
1 polymer ?
#
loop_
_entity_poly.entity_id
_entity_poly.type
_entity_poly.pdbx_seq_one_letter_code
_entity_poly.pdbx_strand_id
1 'polypeptide(L)'
;MNTEVFALLDDASPEAALSGGRSRLYTGHTGTLRCDDIAAWPQLLEQMQAALARGEYAVTVCAYELGEALLALTPPAAAPRSASAPASAPMPPLARVLLFRDCALLSSTEVGDWLAARSFPIDRPAGVANIQPNIDQEAFSAALARIHDYIAAGDTYQVNYTFRLRFDTFGGIHALYARLRGRQPVPYGALIALDDGSAVLSLSPELFVRHADGELTARPMKGTAPAAPPKQQAENILRATNLAADPKNRAENLMIVDLLRNDIARVAVTGSVDVPALFEVHRYASVLQMTSTITARQRDDVTLADIFDALYPCGSITGAPKRRTMEIIRELEPDARGIYTGAIGWFDPRADGKVGNFCMSVPIRTLTLQPPGADGVQRGEMGVGAGIVFDSDASAEYAECQLKARFLTGLQHDFELFETMRATPAGGVRHRARHLKRLAASAAYFGFPWDENAAAAYLDTACAMLEPQHAAYRLRLALSDAGAFSVQHAPLTPLAEPVRVLLAEDHSSSADLFLRHKTSIRQRYDAAWRDAEAQGAFDTLFFNERGELTEGGRSNVFVRINGQWLTPPLSAGVLPGVMRGVLLDDPDWHASEAVITRAMLDSADEIILCNALRGALRATLA
;
A
#
# COMPACT_ATOMS: atom_id res chain seq x y z
N MET A 1 -18.64 -11.09 1.39
CA MET A 1 -19.07 -9.67 1.44
C MET A 1 -19.19 -9.22 0.01
N ASN A 2 -20.34 -8.67 -0.39
CA ASN A 2 -20.51 -8.12 -1.73
C ASN A 2 -19.76 -6.78 -1.75
N THR A 3 -18.50 -6.78 -2.19
CA THR A 3 -17.72 -5.55 -2.35
C THR A 3 -18.31 -4.75 -3.50
N GLU A 4 -18.86 -3.58 -3.19
CA GLU A 4 -19.35 -2.61 -4.18
C GLU A 4 -18.25 -2.33 -5.21
N VAL A 5 -18.56 -2.53 -6.50
CA VAL A 5 -17.67 -2.17 -7.61
C VAL A 5 -17.91 -0.70 -7.95
N PHE A 6 -16.86 0.10 -7.89
CA PHE A 6 -16.89 1.54 -8.18
C PHE A 6 -15.53 2.02 -8.68
N ALA A 7 -15.51 3.20 -9.29
CA ALA A 7 -14.28 3.91 -9.60
C ALA A 7 -14.40 5.39 -9.21
N LEU A 8 -13.54 5.85 -8.32
CA LEU A 8 -13.33 7.26 -8.03
C LEU A 8 -12.05 7.70 -8.74
N LEU A 9 -12.17 8.56 -9.76
CA LEU A 9 -11.03 9.21 -10.42
C LEU A 9 -10.94 10.64 -9.89
N ASP A 10 -9.88 10.94 -9.15
CA ASP A 10 -9.82 12.04 -8.19
C ASP A 10 -8.77 13.08 -8.59
N ASP A 11 -9.23 14.32 -8.76
CA ASP A 11 -8.37 15.49 -8.93
C ASP A 11 -8.22 16.18 -7.56
N ALA A 12 -7.23 15.75 -6.80
CA ALA A 12 -6.88 16.32 -5.50
C ALA A 12 -5.86 17.47 -5.62
N SER A 13 -5.60 17.98 -6.84
CA SER A 13 -4.63 19.05 -7.06
C SER A 13 -5.08 20.38 -6.42
N PRO A 14 -4.13 21.26 -6.04
CA PRO A 14 -4.48 22.58 -5.51
C PRO A 14 -5.32 23.43 -6.48
N GLU A 15 -5.13 23.24 -7.79
CA GLU A 15 -5.87 23.93 -8.85
C GLU A 15 -7.33 23.48 -8.93
N ALA A 16 -7.60 22.19 -8.66
CA ALA A 16 -8.95 21.64 -8.59
C ALA A 16 -9.76 22.19 -7.41
N ALA A 17 -9.11 22.48 -6.28
CA ALA A 17 -9.77 23.08 -5.12
C ALA A 17 -10.39 24.46 -5.42
N LEU A 18 -9.94 25.14 -6.47
CA LEU A 18 -10.41 26.47 -6.88
C LEU A 18 -11.42 26.46 -8.03
N SER A 19 -11.58 25.34 -8.75
CA SER A 19 -12.25 25.29 -10.06
C SER A 19 -13.56 24.49 -10.12
N GLY A 20 -14.11 24.05 -8.98
CA GLY A 20 -15.35 23.24 -8.92
C GLY A 20 -15.10 21.73 -9.04
N GLY A 21 -16.19 20.94 -9.06
CA GLY A 21 -16.13 19.47 -9.04
C GLY A 21 -15.52 18.86 -10.31
N ARG A 22 -14.27 18.36 -10.21
CA ARG A 22 -13.51 17.74 -11.30
C ARG A 22 -13.23 16.25 -11.08
N SER A 23 -13.38 15.76 -9.87
CA SER A 23 -13.29 14.33 -9.56
C SER A 23 -14.54 13.62 -10.08
N ARG A 24 -14.39 12.41 -10.61
CA ARG A 24 -15.45 11.62 -11.23
C ARG A 24 -15.68 10.36 -10.39
N LEU A 25 -16.88 10.20 -9.85
CA LEU A 25 -17.30 9.00 -9.13
C LEU A 25 -18.25 8.18 -10.00
N TYR A 26 -17.81 6.99 -10.40
CA TYR A 26 -18.56 6.03 -11.18
C TYR A 26 -19.19 4.97 -10.28
N THR A 27 -20.50 4.76 -10.44
CA THR A 27 -21.30 3.79 -9.68
C THR A 27 -22.34 3.14 -10.59
N GLY A 28 -23.06 2.15 -10.07
CA GLY A 28 -24.01 1.38 -10.87
C GLY A 28 -23.28 0.54 -11.92
N HIS A 29 -22.30 -0.25 -11.48
CA HIS A 29 -21.55 -1.18 -12.32
C HIS A 29 -22.49 -2.10 -13.10
N THR A 30 -22.35 -2.13 -14.42
CA THR A 30 -23.19 -2.92 -15.34
C THR A 30 -22.47 -4.15 -15.88
N GLY A 31 -21.14 -4.15 -15.87
CA GLY A 31 -20.32 -5.28 -16.29
C GLY A 31 -18.83 -4.92 -16.41
N THR A 32 -18.00 -5.94 -16.57
CA THR A 32 -16.55 -5.79 -16.78
C THR A 32 -16.17 -6.53 -18.06
N LEU A 33 -15.52 -5.81 -18.98
CA LEU A 33 -14.86 -6.41 -20.14
C LEU A 33 -13.41 -6.72 -19.76
N ARG A 34 -12.88 -7.86 -20.23
CA ARG A 34 -11.55 -8.33 -19.87
C ARG A 34 -10.81 -8.83 -21.10
N CYS A 35 -9.54 -8.44 -21.22
CA CYS A 35 -8.62 -8.92 -22.24
C CYS A 35 -7.46 -9.63 -21.55
N ASP A 36 -7.42 -10.95 -21.63
CA ASP A 36 -6.32 -11.79 -21.11
C ASP A 36 -5.26 -12.07 -22.18
N ASP A 37 -5.63 -11.97 -23.45
CA ASP A 37 -4.77 -12.23 -24.61
C ASP A 37 -5.05 -11.19 -25.70
N ILE A 38 -4.00 -10.81 -26.43
CA ILE A 38 -4.05 -9.75 -27.43
C ILE A 38 -5.01 -10.05 -28.58
N ALA A 39 -5.29 -11.32 -28.86
CA ALA A 39 -6.30 -11.71 -29.84
C ALA A 39 -7.71 -11.23 -29.48
N ALA A 40 -8.02 -11.05 -28.19
CA ALA A 40 -9.31 -10.55 -27.71
C ALA A 40 -9.39 -9.01 -27.69
N TRP A 41 -8.28 -8.31 -27.92
CA TRP A 41 -8.21 -6.85 -27.80
C TRP A 41 -9.14 -6.10 -28.78
N PRO A 42 -9.20 -6.44 -30.08
CA PRO A 42 -10.11 -5.76 -31.00
C PRO A 42 -11.58 -5.91 -30.57
N GLN A 43 -11.97 -7.12 -30.17
CA GLN A 43 -13.34 -7.40 -29.71
C GLN A 43 -13.67 -6.62 -28.43
N LEU A 44 -12.73 -6.50 -27.49
CA LEU A 44 -12.92 -5.71 -26.28
C LEU A 44 -13.18 -4.23 -26.60
N LEU A 45 -12.42 -3.64 -27.54
CA LEU A 45 -12.62 -2.25 -27.96
C LEU A 45 -13.98 -2.04 -28.65
N GLU A 46 -14.41 -2.98 -29.50
CA GLU A 46 -15.75 -2.95 -30.11
C GLU A 46 -16.86 -3.01 -29.06
N GLN A 47 -16.72 -3.89 -28.07
CA GLN A 47 -17.68 -4.03 -26.96
C GLN A 47 -17.73 -2.76 -26.10
N MET A 48 -16.56 -2.16 -25.82
CA MET A 48 -16.46 -0.89 -25.11
C MET A 48 -17.15 0.24 -25.90
N GLN A 49 -16.87 0.37 -27.20
CA GLN A 49 -17.51 1.38 -28.05
C GLN A 49 -19.03 1.18 -28.12
N ALA A 50 -19.50 -0.07 -28.19
CA ALA A 50 -20.92 -0.38 -28.16
C ALA A 50 -21.59 0.00 -26.82
N ALA A 51 -20.90 -0.15 -25.69
CA ALA A 51 -21.38 0.29 -24.38
C ALA A 51 -21.46 1.81 -24.29
N LEU A 52 -20.42 2.52 -24.74
CA LEU A 52 -20.40 3.98 -24.81
C LEU A 52 -21.54 4.53 -25.69
N ALA A 53 -21.84 3.86 -26.81
CA ALA A 53 -22.96 4.23 -27.69
C ALA A 53 -24.34 4.02 -27.05
N ARG A 54 -24.46 3.09 -26.09
CA ARG A 54 -25.68 2.89 -25.28
C ARG A 54 -25.83 3.89 -24.13
N GLY A 55 -24.88 4.80 -23.95
CA GLY A 55 -24.90 5.78 -22.87
C GLY A 55 -24.21 5.33 -21.59
N GLU A 56 -23.52 4.19 -21.58
CA GLU A 56 -22.71 3.75 -20.44
C GLU A 56 -21.37 4.50 -20.40
N TYR A 57 -20.81 4.66 -19.21
CA TYR A 57 -19.44 5.15 -19.00
C TYR A 57 -18.48 3.97 -18.95
N ALA A 58 -17.25 4.18 -19.43
CA ALA A 58 -16.19 3.17 -19.33
C ALA A 58 -14.99 3.71 -18.55
N VAL A 59 -14.50 2.90 -17.60
CA VAL A 59 -13.23 3.13 -16.90
C VAL A 59 -12.27 2.01 -17.27
N THR A 60 -11.13 2.36 -17.87
CA THR A 60 -10.12 1.40 -18.29
C THR A 60 -9.01 1.28 -17.25
N VAL A 61 -8.53 0.05 -17.07
CA VAL A 61 -7.34 -0.30 -16.30
C VAL A 61 -6.50 -1.23 -17.16
N CYS A 62 -5.50 -0.68 -17.83
CA CYS A 62 -4.64 -1.38 -18.77
C CYS A 62 -3.27 -1.65 -18.15
N ALA A 63 -2.76 -2.88 -18.35
CA ALA A 63 -1.43 -3.27 -17.93
C ALA A 63 -0.38 -2.81 -18.95
N TYR A 64 0.85 -2.59 -18.49
CA TYR A 64 2.00 -2.27 -19.35
C TYR A 64 2.21 -3.32 -20.45
N GLU A 65 2.00 -4.60 -20.13
CA GLU A 65 2.17 -5.74 -21.05
C GLU A 65 1.22 -5.69 -22.25
N LEU A 66 0.10 -4.95 -22.18
CA LEU A 66 -0.72 -4.69 -23.36
C LEU A 66 0.11 -4.02 -24.46
N GLY A 67 1.02 -3.13 -24.08
CA GLY A 67 1.92 -2.45 -25.00
C GLY A 67 2.96 -3.37 -25.62
N GLU A 68 3.50 -4.30 -24.84
CA GLU A 68 4.39 -5.35 -25.37
C GLU A 68 3.67 -6.19 -26.43
N ALA A 69 2.42 -6.56 -26.14
CA ALA A 69 1.60 -7.37 -27.01
C ALA A 69 1.20 -6.64 -28.30
N LEU A 70 0.83 -5.35 -28.21
CA LEU A 70 0.55 -4.49 -29.38
C LEU A 70 1.77 -4.32 -30.29
N LEU A 71 2.98 -4.28 -29.72
CA LEU A 71 4.24 -4.23 -30.47
C LEU A 71 4.73 -5.61 -30.95
N ALA A 72 3.95 -6.68 -30.70
CA ALA A 72 4.29 -8.06 -31.01
C ALA A 72 5.69 -8.47 -30.51
N LEU A 73 6.05 -8.06 -29.28
CA LEU A 73 7.29 -8.49 -28.64
C LEU A 73 7.18 -10.00 -28.31
N THR A 74 8.10 -10.81 -28.85
CA THR A 74 8.11 -12.26 -28.63
C THR A 74 8.34 -12.55 -27.15
N PRO A 75 7.62 -13.51 -26.53
CA PRO A 75 7.95 -13.97 -25.19
C PRO A 75 9.37 -14.57 -25.17
N PRO A 76 10.25 -14.22 -24.21
CA PRO A 76 11.54 -14.88 -24.07
C PRO A 76 11.35 -16.34 -23.67
N ALA A 77 12.33 -17.18 -24.00
CA ALA A 77 12.49 -18.46 -23.32
C ALA A 77 12.54 -18.19 -21.81
N ALA A 78 11.62 -18.78 -21.05
CA ALA A 78 11.34 -18.44 -19.65
C ALA A 78 12.60 -18.11 -18.85
N ALA A 79 12.76 -16.84 -18.46
CA ALA A 79 13.74 -16.46 -17.45
C ALA A 79 13.40 -17.19 -16.14
N PRO A 80 14.39 -17.63 -15.36
CA PRO A 80 14.15 -18.28 -14.08
C PRO A 80 13.40 -17.31 -13.17
N ARG A 81 12.11 -17.58 -12.95
CA ARG A 81 11.30 -16.87 -11.96
C ARG A 81 12.04 -16.91 -10.62
N SER A 82 12.16 -15.76 -9.96
CA SER A 82 12.71 -15.68 -8.62
C SER A 82 12.08 -16.75 -7.71
N ALA A 83 12.91 -17.50 -6.99
CA ALA A 83 12.53 -18.61 -6.12
C ALA A 83 11.58 -18.21 -4.97
N SER A 84 11.26 -16.91 -4.81
CA SER A 84 10.35 -16.37 -3.81
C SER A 84 8.96 -15.99 -4.33
N ALA A 85 8.68 -16.12 -5.63
CA ALA A 85 7.32 -15.94 -6.14
C ALA A 85 6.50 -17.22 -5.92
N PRO A 86 5.31 -17.17 -5.29
CA PRO A 86 4.46 -18.35 -5.19
C PRO A 86 4.18 -18.89 -6.60
N ALA A 87 4.60 -20.14 -6.83
CA ALA A 87 4.29 -20.86 -8.05
C ALA A 87 2.75 -20.92 -8.18
N SER A 88 2.19 -20.32 -9.23
CA SER A 88 0.77 -20.34 -9.66
C SER A 88 -0.08 -19.06 -9.57
N ALA A 89 0.47 -17.87 -9.33
CA ALA A 89 -0.34 -16.66 -9.58
C ALA A 89 -0.62 -16.51 -11.10
N PRO A 90 -1.89 -16.48 -11.56
CA PRO A 90 -2.22 -16.24 -12.96
C PRO A 90 -1.73 -14.85 -13.36
N MET A 91 -1.25 -14.71 -14.60
CA MET A 91 -0.88 -13.39 -15.13
C MET A 91 -2.11 -12.46 -15.05
N PRO A 92 -1.95 -11.22 -14.59
CA PRO A 92 -3.03 -10.25 -14.62
C PRO A 92 -3.48 -10.01 -16.08
N PRO A 93 -4.75 -9.67 -16.32
CA PRO A 93 -5.23 -9.38 -17.67
C PRO A 93 -4.50 -8.18 -18.25
N LEU A 94 -4.32 -8.18 -19.58
CA LEU A 94 -3.74 -7.07 -20.33
C LEU A 94 -4.60 -5.79 -20.20
N ALA A 95 -5.93 -5.94 -20.11
CA ALA A 95 -6.83 -4.83 -19.82
C ALA A 95 -8.12 -5.28 -19.12
N ARG A 96 -8.67 -4.37 -18.32
CA ARG A 96 -10.05 -4.41 -17.81
C ARG A 96 -10.77 -3.12 -18.16
N VAL A 97 -12.03 -3.22 -18.56
CA VAL A 97 -12.92 -2.09 -18.77
C VAL A 97 -14.14 -2.25 -17.89
N LEU A 98 -14.26 -1.42 -16.87
CA LEU A 98 -15.42 -1.37 -16.00
C LEU A 98 -16.48 -0.47 -16.63
N LEU A 99 -17.69 -0.99 -16.79
CA LEU A 99 -18.82 -0.27 -17.33
C LEU A 99 -19.74 0.20 -16.21
N PHE A 100 -20.19 1.44 -16.30
CA PHE A 100 -21.01 2.09 -15.28
C PHE A 100 -22.17 2.84 -15.91
N ARG A 101 -23.31 2.85 -15.22
CA ARG A 101 -24.46 3.66 -15.62
C ARG A 101 -24.33 5.11 -15.18
N ASP A 102 -23.76 5.36 -14.00
CA ASP A 102 -23.85 6.64 -13.31
C ASP A 102 -22.45 7.24 -13.10
N CYS A 103 -22.28 8.54 -13.41
CA CYS A 103 -21.07 9.33 -13.13
C CYS A 103 -21.43 10.64 -12.43
N ALA A 104 -21.01 10.80 -11.17
CA ALA A 104 -21.14 12.04 -10.42
C ALA A 104 -19.83 12.85 -10.45
N LEU A 105 -19.94 14.16 -10.69
CA LEU A 105 -18.82 15.08 -10.55
C LEU A 105 -18.75 15.61 -9.13
N LEU A 106 -17.61 15.43 -8.47
CA LEU A 106 -17.39 15.79 -7.08
C LEU A 106 -16.27 16.82 -6.94
N SER A 107 -16.46 17.77 -6.04
CA SER A 107 -15.40 18.62 -5.52
C SER A 107 -14.45 17.85 -4.61
N SER A 108 -13.27 18.42 -4.36
CA SER A 108 -12.28 17.83 -3.45
C SER A 108 -12.85 17.61 -2.03
N THR A 109 -13.77 18.49 -1.58
CA THR A 109 -14.46 18.34 -0.29
C THR A 109 -15.46 17.19 -0.32
N GLU A 110 -16.31 17.10 -1.34
CA GLU A 110 -17.29 16.02 -1.47
C GLU A 110 -16.61 14.65 -1.59
N VAL A 111 -15.44 14.56 -2.23
CA VAL A 111 -14.62 13.34 -2.20
C VAL A 111 -14.19 12.99 -0.78
N GLY A 112 -13.72 13.98 0.00
CA GLY A 112 -13.36 13.80 1.40
C GLY A 112 -14.52 13.25 2.24
N ASP A 113 -15.71 13.84 2.08
CA ASP A 113 -16.92 13.40 2.78
C ASP A 113 -17.35 12.00 2.36
N TRP A 114 -17.27 11.68 1.05
CA TRP A 114 -17.58 10.36 0.51
C TRP A 114 -16.65 9.27 1.05
N LEU A 115 -15.35 9.57 1.17
CA LEU A 115 -14.36 8.69 1.77
C LEU A 115 -14.59 8.51 3.28
N ALA A 116 -14.86 9.60 4.00
CA ALA A 116 -15.12 9.56 5.44
C ALA A 116 -16.34 8.69 5.77
N ALA A 117 -17.43 8.85 5.01
CA ALA A 117 -18.66 8.04 5.16
C ALA A 117 -18.45 6.53 4.95
N ARG A 118 -17.39 6.13 4.21
CA ARG A 118 -17.05 4.74 3.90
C ARG A 118 -15.85 4.20 4.68
N SER A 119 -15.31 5.00 5.59
CA SER A 119 -14.18 4.64 6.46
C SER A 119 -14.63 4.12 7.84
N PHE A 120 -15.92 3.80 8.02
CA PHE A 120 -16.46 3.35 9.30
C PHE A 120 -16.30 1.83 9.54
N PRO A 121 -16.04 1.39 10.79
CA PRO A 121 -15.83 2.22 11.97
C PRO A 121 -14.48 2.94 11.93
N ILE A 122 -14.47 4.24 12.27
CA ILE A 122 -13.27 5.11 12.31
C ILE A 122 -12.18 4.53 13.23
N ASP A 123 -12.57 3.71 14.19
CA ASP A 123 -11.74 3.21 15.28
C ASP A 123 -10.71 2.15 14.85
N ARG A 124 -10.72 1.72 13.58
CA ARG A 124 -9.71 0.81 13.04
C ARG A 124 -8.71 1.57 12.18
N PRO A 125 -7.42 1.56 12.53
CA PRO A 125 -6.41 2.22 11.71
C PRO A 125 -6.32 1.55 10.35
N ALA A 126 -5.96 2.32 9.33
CA ALA A 126 -5.76 1.82 7.97
C ALA A 126 -4.39 2.22 7.47
N GLY A 127 -3.53 1.28 7.07
CA GLY A 127 -2.14 1.57 6.75
C GLY A 127 -1.46 0.43 6.00
N VAL A 128 -0.13 0.53 5.91
CA VAL A 128 0.71 -0.49 5.27
C VAL A 128 1.77 -1.01 6.23
N ALA A 129 2.15 -2.26 6.09
CA ALA A 129 3.16 -2.94 6.88
C ALA A 129 4.00 -3.86 5.99
N ASN A 130 5.10 -4.37 6.52
CA ASN A 130 5.92 -5.41 5.92
C ASN A 130 6.37 -5.07 4.49
N ILE A 131 6.81 -3.82 4.30
CA ILE A 131 7.24 -3.33 2.99
C ILE A 131 8.60 -3.92 2.65
N GLN A 132 8.68 -4.63 1.53
CA GLN A 132 9.89 -5.29 1.06
C GLN A 132 10.11 -5.03 -0.44
N PRO A 133 11.29 -4.56 -0.86
CA PRO A 133 11.62 -4.51 -2.27
C PRO A 133 11.89 -5.94 -2.79
N ASN A 134 11.54 -6.20 -4.06
CA ASN A 134 11.83 -7.49 -4.69
C ASN A 134 13.28 -7.63 -5.17
N ILE A 135 14.06 -6.54 -5.12
CA ILE A 135 15.51 -6.49 -5.36
C ILE A 135 16.18 -5.63 -4.28
N ASP A 136 17.46 -5.87 -4.03
CA ASP A 136 18.29 -4.98 -3.22
C ASP A 136 19.07 -3.98 -4.09
N GLN A 137 19.87 -3.13 -3.44
CA GLN A 137 20.67 -2.11 -4.11
C GLN A 137 21.77 -2.71 -4.99
N GLU A 138 22.29 -3.89 -4.64
CA GLU A 138 23.34 -4.55 -5.43
C GLU A 138 22.76 -5.02 -6.77
N ALA A 139 21.62 -5.71 -6.73
CA ALA A 139 20.89 -6.13 -7.92
C ALA A 139 20.46 -4.94 -8.79
N PHE A 140 19.99 -3.84 -8.17
CA PHE A 140 19.69 -2.60 -8.89
C PHE A 140 20.93 -2.04 -9.61
N SER A 141 22.08 -2.00 -8.93
CA SER A 141 23.34 -1.49 -9.50
C SER A 141 23.84 -2.35 -10.65
N ALA A 142 23.71 -3.67 -10.53
CA ALA A 142 24.06 -4.62 -11.59
C ALA A 142 23.18 -4.43 -12.83
N ALA A 143 21.86 -4.24 -12.66
CA ALA A 143 20.98 -3.95 -13.78
C ALA A 143 21.33 -2.61 -14.46
N LEU A 144 21.67 -1.57 -13.68
CA LEU A 144 22.13 -0.29 -14.23
C LEU A 144 23.39 -0.42 -15.07
N ALA A 145 24.37 -1.21 -14.63
CA ALA A 145 25.58 -1.48 -15.39
C ALA A 145 25.25 -2.12 -16.77
N ARG A 146 24.33 -3.08 -16.80
CA ARG A 146 23.85 -3.68 -18.05
C ARG A 146 23.13 -2.67 -18.95
N ILE A 147 22.36 -1.75 -18.37
CA ILE A 147 21.72 -0.66 -19.12
C ILE A 147 22.78 0.26 -19.74
N HIS A 148 23.84 0.61 -19.00
CA HIS A 148 24.94 1.39 -19.56
C HIS A 148 25.62 0.68 -20.73
N ASP A 149 25.81 -0.64 -20.66
CA ASP A 149 26.34 -1.42 -21.78
C ASP A 149 25.44 -1.30 -23.03
N TYR A 150 24.12 -1.40 -22.87
CA TYR A 150 23.16 -1.20 -23.95
C TYR A 150 23.18 0.22 -24.52
N ILE A 151 23.30 1.25 -23.67
CA ILE A 151 23.39 2.64 -24.11
C ILE A 151 24.71 2.88 -24.86
N ALA A 152 25.83 2.37 -24.35
CA ALA A 152 27.14 2.49 -24.97
C ALA A 152 27.21 1.77 -26.33
N ALA A 153 26.48 0.66 -26.47
CA ALA A 153 26.33 -0.04 -27.75
C ALA A 153 25.43 0.69 -28.76
N GLY A 154 24.67 1.69 -28.32
CA GLY A 154 23.72 2.43 -29.16
C GLY A 154 22.38 1.73 -29.35
N ASP A 155 22.07 0.69 -28.55
CA ASP A 155 20.79 -0.03 -28.60
C ASP A 155 19.62 0.84 -28.10
N THR A 156 19.91 1.76 -27.18
CA THR A 156 18.93 2.66 -26.56
C THR A 156 19.61 3.93 -26.04
N TYR A 157 18.85 5.01 -25.91
CA TYR A 157 19.31 6.26 -25.30
C TYR A 157 18.90 6.41 -23.84
N GLN A 158 17.81 5.74 -23.46
CA GLN A 158 17.22 5.84 -22.13
C GLN A 158 16.39 4.60 -21.84
N VAL A 159 16.49 4.07 -20.62
CA VAL A 159 15.69 2.93 -20.14
C VAL A 159 15.01 3.31 -18.84
N ASN A 160 13.68 3.21 -18.77
CA ASN A 160 12.98 3.35 -17.51
C ASN A 160 13.10 2.00 -16.79
N TYR A 161 14.00 1.89 -15.80
CA TYR A 161 14.20 0.65 -15.05
C TYR A 161 13.43 0.69 -13.74
N THR A 162 12.71 -0.40 -13.44
CA THR A 162 11.76 -0.45 -12.35
C THR A 162 11.85 -1.75 -11.56
N PHE A 163 11.40 -1.68 -10.31
CA PHE A 163 11.29 -2.82 -9.42
C PHE A 163 10.01 -2.72 -8.57
N ARG A 164 9.74 -3.70 -7.72
CA ARG A 164 8.50 -3.79 -6.93
C ARG A 164 8.77 -3.60 -5.46
N LEU A 165 7.91 -2.84 -4.79
CA LEU A 165 7.70 -2.90 -3.35
C LEU A 165 6.47 -3.74 -3.09
N ARG A 166 6.60 -4.81 -2.31
CA ARG A 166 5.48 -5.65 -1.83
C ARG A 166 5.23 -5.33 -0.37
N PHE A 167 3.96 -5.34 0.04
CA PHE A 167 3.57 -4.93 1.38
C PHE A 167 2.23 -5.53 1.77
N ASP A 168 1.94 -5.44 3.06
CA ASP A 168 0.65 -5.81 3.65
C ASP A 168 -0.14 -4.53 3.88
N THR A 169 -1.43 -4.56 3.59
CA THR A 169 -2.36 -3.47 3.93
C THR A 169 -3.35 -3.93 4.98
N PHE A 170 -3.72 -3.01 5.86
CA PHE A 170 -4.71 -3.23 6.90
C PHE A 170 -5.69 -2.06 6.94
N GLY A 171 -6.89 -2.29 7.48
CA GLY A 171 -8.01 -1.35 7.40
C GLY A 171 -8.68 -1.34 6.03
N GLY A 172 -9.61 -0.41 5.82
CA GLY A 172 -10.37 -0.31 4.57
C GLY A 172 -9.66 0.49 3.48
N ILE A 173 -9.89 0.13 2.21
CA ILE A 173 -9.30 0.83 1.04
C ILE A 173 -9.65 2.32 1.00
N HIS A 174 -10.85 2.72 1.48
CA HIS A 174 -11.29 4.11 1.56
C HIS A 174 -10.42 4.91 2.53
N ALA A 175 -10.20 4.38 3.73
CA ALA A 175 -9.39 5.02 4.77
C ALA A 175 -7.91 5.09 4.34
N LEU A 176 -7.37 4.00 3.76
CA LEU A 176 -6.01 4.00 3.22
C LEU A 176 -5.84 5.03 2.11
N TYR A 177 -6.78 5.09 1.15
CA TYR A 177 -6.75 6.07 0.07
C TYR A 177 -6.84 7.51 0.60
N ALA A 178 -7.74 7.80 1.56
CA ALA A 178 -7.86 9.12 2.17
C ALA A 178 -6.53 9.58 2.79
N ARG A 179 -5.83 8.68 3.49
CA ARG A 179 -4.52 8.96 4.08
C ARG A 179 -3.44 9.23 3.03
N LEU A 180 -3.39 8.41 1.97
CA LEU A 180 -2.43 8.58 0.87
C LEU A 180 -2.71 9.88 0.08
N ARG A 181 -3.99 10.17 -0.19
CA ARG A 181 -4.48 11.39 -0.84
C ARG A 181 -4.06 12.64 -0.07
N GLY A 182 -4.20 12.64 1.26
CA GLY A 182 -3.75 13.76 2.11
C GLY A 182 -2.24 13.98 2.07
N ARG A 183 -1.46 12.92 1.91
CA ARG A 183 0.01 12.98 1.85
C ARG A 183 0.54 13.34 0.46
N GLN A 184 -0.15 12.92 -0.59
CA GLN A 184 0.27 13.07 -1.98
C GLN A 184 -0.91 13.53 -2.87
N PRO A 185 -1.37 14.77 -2.74
CA PRO A 185 -2.42 15.32 -3.60
C PRO A 185 -1.93 15.41 -5.05
N VAL A 186 -2.72 14.88 -5.99
CA VAL A 186 -2.37 14.79 -7.42
C VAL A 186 -3.59 15.00 -8.32
N PRO A 187 -3.40 15.41 -9.59
CA PRO A 187 -4.49 15.65 -10.54
C PRO A 187 -5.15 14.39 -11.12
N TYR A 188 -4.50 13.21 -11.06
CA TYR A 188 -4.99 11.98 -11.67
C TYR A 188 -4.99 10.80 -10.68
N GLY A 189 -5.46 11.05 -9.45
CA GLY A 189 -5.65 10.01 -8.45
C GLY A 189 -6.75 9.03 -8.85
N ALA A 190 -6.71 7.82 -8.31
CA ALA A 190 -7.77 6.84 -8.50
C ALA A 190 -7.94 5.93 -7.29
N LEU A 191 -9.19 5.63 -6.92
CA LEU A 191 -9.57 4.53 -6.05
C LEU A 191 -10.59 3.67 -6.79
N ILE A 192 -10.19 2.45 -7.17
CA ILE A 192 -11.02 1.54 -7.97
C ILE A 192 -11.18 0.24 -7.20
N ALA A 193 -12.41 -0.13 -6.88
CA ALA A 193 -12.76 -1.45 -6.37
C ALA A 193 -13.19 -2.34 -7.54
N LEU A 194 -12.51 -3.46 -7.72
CA LEU A 194 -12.72 -4.38 -8.85
C LEU A 194 -13.70 -5.50 -8.46
N ASP A 195 -14.30 -6.11 -9.48
CA ASP A 195 -15.32 -7.17 -9.36
C ASP A 195 -14.80 -8.49 -8.79
N ASP A 196 -13.49 -8.72 -8.85
CA ASP A 196 -12.82 -9.86 -8.20
C ASP A 196 -12.42 -9.58 -6.73
N GLY A 197 -12.79 -8.43 -6.18
CA GLY A 197 -12.46 -8.00 -4.82
C GLY A 197 -11.07 -7.38 -4.66
N SER A 198 -10.28 -7.31 -5.73
CA SER A 198 -9.02 -6.54 -5.74
C SER A 198 -9.29 -5.03 -5.82
N ALA A 199 -8.28 -4.21 -5.58
CA ALA A 199 -8.40 -2.75 -5.65
C ALA A 199 -7.16 -2.07 -6.23
N VAL A 200 -7.34 -0.89 -6.81
CA VAL A 200 -6.27 -0.04 -7.33
C VAL A 200 -6.35 1.33 -6.64
N LEU A 201 -5.25 1.74 -6.02
CA LEU A 201 -5.10 3.06 -5.38
C LEU A 201 -3.96 3.80 -6.09
N SER A 202 -4.30 4.72 -7.00
CA SER A 202 -3.35 5.51 -7.78
C SER A 202 -3.21 6.92 -7.22
N LEU A 203 -1.96 7.37 -7.07
CA LEU A 203 -1.60 8.75 -6.74
C LEU A 203 -0.77 9.34 -7.88
N SER A 204 -1.24 9.15 -9.12
CA SER A 204 -0.53 9.56 -10.33
C SER A 204 -0.61 11.08 -10.56
N PRO A 205 0.54 11.75 -10.75
CA PRO A 205 0.59 13.14 -11.22
C PRO A 205 0.60 13.27 -12.76
N GLU A 206 0.75 12.17 -13.50
CA GLU A 206 1.11 12.22 -14.92
C GLU A 206 -0.10 12.00 -15.85
N LEU A 207 -0.31 12.94 -16.76
CA LEU A 207 -1.25 12.78 -17.86
C LEU A 207 -0.59 11.94 -18.96
N PHE A 208 -1.20 10.81 -19.31
CA PHE A 208 -0.80 10.09 -20.51
C PHE A 208 -1.33 10.83 -21.74
N VAL A 209 -2.65 10.92 -21.87
CA VAL A 209 -3.32 11.65 -22.95
C VAL A 209 -4.74 12.00 -22.54
N ARG A 210 -5.22 13.18 -22.96
CA ARG A 210 -6.61 13.60 -22.85
C ARG A 210 -7.15 13.97 -24.21
N HIS A 211 -8.38 13.56 -24.50
CA HIS A 211 -9.17 14.02 -25.63
C HIS A 211 -10.34 14.87 -25.11
N ALA A 212 -10.42 16.11 -25.60
CA ALA A 212 -11.53 17.01 -25.34
C ALA A 212 -11.98 17.63 -26.66
N ASP A 213 -13.19 17.28 -27.11
CA ASP A 213 -13.87 17.89 -28.26
C ASP A 213 -13.02 17.93 -29.54
N GLY A 214 -12.25 16.86 -29.82
CA GLY A 214 -11.39 16.73 -30.99
C GLY A 214 -9.93 17.14 -30.77
N GLU A 215 -9.58 17.70 -29.61
CA GLU A 215 -8.20 18.05 -29.25
C GLU A 215 -7.57 16.99 -28.33
N LEU A 216 -6.44 16.44 -28.77
CA LEU A 216 -5.56 15.60 -27.97
C LEU A 216 -4.55 16.47 -27.22
N THR A 217 -4.35 16.19 -25.94
CA THR A 217 -3.32 16.82 -25.09
C THR A 217 -2.49 15.74 -24.39
N ALA A 218 -1.17 15.85 -24.43
CA ALA A 218 -0.26 15.09 -23.59
C ALA A 218 0.65 16.04 -22.80
N ARG A 219 1.05 15.64 -21.59
CA ARG A 219 1.91 16.46 -20.72
C ARG A 219 3.04 15.62 -20.11
N PRO A 220 4.08 15.27 -20.90
CA PRO A 220 5.26 14.60 -20.35
C PRO A 220 5.89 15.40 -19.23
N MET A 221 6.30 14.68 -18.19
CA MET A 221 6.97 15.25 -17.03
C MET A 221 8.38 14.67 -16.91
N LYS A 222 9.40 15.53 -16.81
CA LYS A 222 10.79 15.10 -16.58
C LYS A 222 11.55 16.22 -15.91
N GLY A 223 12.38 15.88 -14.93
CA GLY A 223 13.09 16.82 -14.08
C GLY A 223 12.29 17.17 -12.82
N THR A 224 12.90 16.86 -11.68
CA THR A 224 12.31 17.00 -10.35
C THR A 224 13.30 17.73 -9.44
N ALA A 225 12.83 18.71 -8.68
CA ALA A 225 13.61 19.35 -7.62
C ALA A 225 12.82 19.32 -6.30
N PRO A 226 13.48 19.24 -5.14
CA PRO A 226 12.78 19.35 -3.85
C PRO A 226 12.21 20.76 -3.69
N ALA A 227 10.91 20.85 -3.38
CA ALA A 227 10.30 22.12 -3.04
C ALA A 227 10.72 22.55 -1.62
N ALA A 228 10.99 23.83 -1.43
CA ALA A 228 11.13 24.41 -0.11
C ALA A 228 9.74 24.52 0.58
N PRO A 229 9.68 24.67 1.92
CA PRO A 229 8.43 24.91 2.63
C PRO A 229 7.63 26.06 1.98
N PRO A 230 6.28 26.02 1.96
CA PRO A 230 5.47 27.05 1.28
C PRO A 230 5.77 28.50 1.68
N LYS A 231 6.21 28.71 2.93
CA LYS A 231 6.60 30.03 3.45
C LYS A 231 7.89 30.59 2.79
N GLN A 232 8.66 29.77 2.09
CA GLN A 232 9.90 30.16 1.40
C GLN A 232 9.65 30.26 -0.12
N GLN A 233 8.79 31.19 -0.52
CA GLN A 233 8.40 31.33 -1.94
C GLN A 233 9.56 31.75 -2.84
N ALA A 234 10.44 32.65 -2.37
CA ALA A 234 11.61 33.10 -3.14
C ALA A 234 12.57 31.94 -3.47
N GLU A 235 12.81 31.04 -2.51
CA GLU A 235 13.63 29.84 -2.71
C GLU A 235 12.99 28.89 -3.73
N ASN A 236 11.66 28.72 -3.67
CA ASN A 236 10.95 27.90 -4.65
C ASN A 236 11.01 28.51 -6.06
N ILE A 237 10.92 29.82 -6.20
CA ILE A 237 11.08 30.52 -7.50
C ILE A 237 12.49 30.31 -8.06
N LEU A 238 13.51 30.42 -7.21
CA LEU A 238 14.90 30.17 -7.60
C LEU A 238 15.09 28.72 -8.06
N ARG A 239 14.63 27.74 -7.27
CA ARG A 239 14.72 26.32 -7.62
C ARG A 239 13.95 25.99 -8.89
N ALA A 240 12.77 26.57 -9.08
CA ALA A 240 11.98 26.38 -10.29
C ALA A 240 12.68 26.94 -11.52
N THR A 241 13.21 28.16 -11.41
CA THR A 241 14.01 28.80 -12.48
C THR A 241 15.24 27.96 -12.82
N ASN A 242 15.97 27.47 -11.81
CA ASN A 242 17.14 26.63 -12.01
C ASN A 242 16.78 25.30 -12.69
N LEU A 243 15.70 24.64 -12.26
CA LEU A 243 15.24 23.40 -12.87
C LEU A 243 14.80 23.62 -14.33
N ALA A 244 14.06 24.70 -14.61
CA ALA A 244 13.63 25.05 -15.96
C ALA A 244 14.80 25.39 -16.89
N ALA A 245 15.92 25.88 -16.34
CA ALA A 245 17.12 26.24 -17.08
C ALA A 245 18.15 25.09 -17.19
N ASP A 246 17.99 24.01 -16.42
CA ASP A 246 18.98 22.94 -16.33
C ASP A 246 19.14 22.19 -17.67
N PRO A 247 20.34 22.20 -18.27
CA PRO A 247 20.55 21.63 -19.61
C PRO A 247 20.25 20.13 -19.70
N LYS A 248 20.57 19.36 -18.65
CA LYS A 248 20.32 17.90 -18.61
C LYS A 248 18.83 17.61 -18.62
N ASN A 249 18.09 18.19 -17.67
CA ASN A 249 16.66 18.00 -17.55
C ASN A 249 15.90 18.47 -18.80
N ARG A 250 16.30 19.60 -19.41
CA ARG A 250 15.71 20.09 -20.66
C ARG A 250 15.94 19.14 -21.82
N ALA A 251 17.15 18.60 -21.96
CA ALA A 251 17.47 17.64 -23.02
C ALA A 251 16.61 16.37 -22.88
N GLU A 252 16.55 15.81 -21.67
CA GLU A 252 15.72 14.62 -21.40
C GLU A 252 14.23 14.90 -21.65
N ASN A 253 13.70 16.04 -21.19
CA ASN A 253 12.31 16.41 -21.44
C ASN A 253 12.01 16.60 -22.94
N LEU A 254 12.90 17.27 -23.67
CA LEU A 254 12.74 17.49 -25.10
C LEU A 254 12.72 16.18 -25.89
N MET A 255 13.59 15.23 -25.54
CA MET A 255 13.58 13.88 -26.14
C MET A 255 12.22 13.19 -25.98
N ILE A 256 11.62 13.27 -24.78
CA ILE A 256 10.28 12.71 -24.54
C ILE A 256 9.20 13.48 -25.30
N VAL A 257 9.31 14.81 -25.38
CA VAL A 257 8.40 15.64 -26.17
C VAL A 257 8.40 15.21 -27.63
N ASP A 258 9.57 15.04 -28.23
CA ASP A 258 9.68 14.62 -29.63
C ASP A 258 9.14 13.20 -29.87
N LEU A 259 9.37 12.28 -28.92
CA LEU A 259 8.78 10.94 -28.96
C LEU A 259 7.24 11.02 -28.98
N LEU A 260 6.64 11.78 -28.07
CA LEU A 260 5.19 11.90 -27.97
C LEU A 260 4.57 12.69 -29.13
N ARG A 261 5.28 13.68 -29.69
CA ARG A 261 4.86 14.38 -30.91
C ARG A 261 4.75 13.41 -32.08
N ASN A 262 5.72 12.51 -32.24
CA ASN A 262 5.71 11.49 -33.30
C ASN A 262 4.55 10.50 -33.11
N ASP A 263 4.32 10.06 -31.87
CA ASP A 263 3.21 9.15 -31.55
C ASP A 263 1.85 9.82 -31.84
N ILE A 264 1.63 11.05 -31.35
CA ILE A 264 0.38 11.80 -31.58
C ILE A 264 0.16 12.13 -33.06
N ALA A 265 1.23 12.43 -33.81
CA ALA A 265 1.13 12.73 -35.25
C ALA A 265 0.49 11.60 -36.06
N ARG A 266 0.58 10.34 -35.59
CA ARG A 266 -0.03 9.17 -36.25
C ARG A 266 -1.56 9.22 -36.27
N VAL A 267 -2.20 9.92 -35.32
CA VAL A 267 -3.67 10.06 -35.20
C VAL A 267 -4.16 11.51 -35.33
N ALA A 268 -3.24 12.46 -35.52
CA ALA A 268 -3.56 13.86 -35.68
C ALA A 268 -3.77 14.27 -37.14
N VAL A 269 -4.47 15.38 -37.35
CA VAL A 269 -4.52 16.11 -38.62
C VAL A 269 -3.11 16.63 -38.92
N THR A 270 -2.61 16.39 -40.14
CA THR A 270 -1.28 16.84 -40.56
C THR A 270 -1.09 18.34 -40.31
N GLY A 271 0.01 18.69 -39.64
CA GLY A 271 0.35 20.07 -39.29
C GLY A 271 -0.37 20.64 -38.06
N SER A 272 -1.22 19.86 -37.37
CA SER A 272 -1.91 20.31 -36.15
C SER A 272 -1.16 20.06 -34.84
N VAL A 273 -0.06 19.29 -34.87
CA VAL A 273 0.72 19.00 -33.67
C VAL A 273 1.51 20.24 -33.27
N ASP A 274 1.24 20.75 -32.08
CA ASP A 274 1.86 21.96 -31.51
C ASP A 274 2.41 21.69 -30.09
N VAL A 275 3.32 22.54 -29.64
CA VAL A 275 3.92 22.49 -28.30
C VAL A 275 3.78 23.85 -27.64
N PRO A 276 2.57 24.22 -27.18
CA PRO A 276 2.27 25.57 -26.69
C PRO A 276 3.06 25.97 -25.44
N ALA A 277 3.56 24.99 -24.68
CA ALA A 277 4.34 25.23 -23.46
C ALA A 277 5.47 24.20 -23.35
N LEU A 278 6.70 24.68 -23.17
CA LEU A 278 7.90 23.87 -22.95
C LEU A 278 8.54 24.25 -21.63
N PHE A 279 8.95 23.23 -20.86
CA PHE A 279 9.73 23.39 -19.63
C PHE A 279 9.05 24.20 -18.52
N GLU A 280 7.72 24.15 -18.44
CA GLU A 280 6.97 24.79 -17.36
C GLU A 280 7.19 24.03 -16.05
N VAL A 281 7.55 24.74 -14.98
CA VAL A 281 7.80 24.14 -13.68
C VAL A 281 6.65 24.44 -12.73
N HIS A 282 5.93 23.40 -12.34
CA HIS A 282 4.83 23.47 -11.38
C HIS A 282 5.22 22.79 -10.07
N ARG A 283 4.61 23.25 -8.98
CA ARG A 283 4.78 22.63 -7.66
C ARG A 283 3.73 21.56 -7.42
N TYR A 284 4.18 20.36 -7.07
CA TYR A 284 3.35 19.26 -6.60
C TYR A 284 3.76 18.86 -5.17
N ALA A 285 3.01 19.33 -4.18
CA ALA A 285 3.28 19.11 -2.76
C ALA A 285 4.73 19.45 -2.34
N SER A 286 5.56 18.43 -2.09
CA SER A 286 6.96 18.57 -1.66
C SER A 286 7.99 18.63 -2.80
N VAL A 287 7.57 18.62 -4.07
CA VAL A 287 8.46 18.67 -5.23
C VAL A 287 8.05 19.75 -6.23
N LEU A 288 9.03 20.25 -6.98
CA LEU A 288 8.88 21.02 -8.20
C LEU A 288 9.10 20.08 -9.37
N GLN A 289 8.25 20.17 -10.38
CA GLN A 289 8.24 19.26 -11.52
C GLN A 289 8.17 20.06 -12.80
N MET A 290 9.06 19.74 -13.74
CA MET A 290 9.01 20.31 -15.08
C MET A 290 8.13 19.47 -16.00
N THR A 291 7.27 20.15 -16.76
CA THR A 291 6.31 19.60 -17.72
C THR A 291 6.34 20.36 -19.04
N SER A 292 6.01 19.68 -20.12
CA SER A 292 5.81 20.29 -21.43
C SER A 292 4.45 19.87 -21.98
N THR A 293 3.70 20.77 -22.61
CA THR A 293 2.36 20.48 -23.14
C THR A 293 2.45 20.28 -24.65
N ILE A 294 1.91 19.17 -25.13
CA ILE A 294 1.75 18.85 -26.55
C ILE A 294 0.26 18.81 -26.85
N THR A 295 -0.16 19.48 -27.92
CA THR A 295 -1.55 19.46 -28.40
C THR A 295 -1.61 19.01 -29.86
N ALA A 296 -2.72 18.42 -30.26
CA ALA A 296 -3.01 18.12 -31.65
C ALA A 296 -4.51 17.96 -31.90
N ARG A 297 -4.96 18.27 -33.12
CA ARG A 297 -6.34 17.97 -33.52
C ARG A 297 -6.42 16.54 -34.04
N GLN A 298 -7.26 15.70 -33.42
CA GLN A 298 -7.51 14.34 -33.88
C GLN A 298 -8.17 14.35 -35.27
N ARG A 299 -7.86 13.37 -36.12
CA ARG A 299 -8.61 13.16 -37.37
C ARG A 299 -9.99 12.56 -37.09
N ASP A 300 -10.94 12.85 -37.98
CA ASP A 300 -12.34 12.41 -37.86
C ASP A 300 -12.54 10.89 -38.05
N ASP A 301 -11.58 10.21 -38.69
CA ASP A 301 -11.62 8.78 -39.02
C ASP A 301 -10.96 7.88 -37.97
N VAL A 302 -10.39 8.47 -36.91
CA VAL A 302 -9.64 7.76 -35.87
C VAL A 302 -10.58 7.00 -34.94
N THR A 303 -10.29 5.70 -34.78
CA THR A 303 -10.96 4.81 -33.83
C THR A 303 -10.21 4.73 -32.49
N LEU A 304 -10.83 4.12 -31.48
CA LEU A 304 -10.13 3.80 -30.23
C LEU A 304 -8.90 2.89 -30.47
N ALA A 305 -9.00 1.93 -31.40
CA ALA A 305 -7.89 1.05 -31.74
C ALA A 305 -6.70 1.84 -32.29
N ASP A 306 -6.96 2.79 -33.21
CA ASP A 306 -5.91 3.66 -33.76
C ASP A 306 -5.21 4.48 -32.67
N ILE A 307 -5.95 4.96 -31.66
CA ILE A 307 -5.39 5.71 -30.52
C ILE A 307 -4.46 4.82 -29.68
N PHE A 308 -4.91 3.62 -29.31
CA PHE A 308 -4.08 2.70 -28.53
C PHE A 308 -2.84 2.24 -29.33
N ASP A 309 -3.01 1.88 -30.61
CA ASP A 309 -1.91 1.48 -31.49
C ASP A 309 -0.90 2.61 -31.73
N ALA A 310 -1.36 3.86 -31.69
CA ALA A 310 -0.52 5.04 -31.83
C ALA A 310 0.28 5.36 -30.57
N LEU A 311 -0.39 5.37 -29.42
CA LEU A 311 0.13 6.01 -28.21
C LEU A 311 0.62 5.02 -27.14
N TYR A 312 0.13 3.78 -27.13
CA TYR A 312 0.36 2.85 -26.02
C TYR A 312 1.62 1.98 -26.23
N PRO A 313 2.41 1.67 -25.16
CA PRO A 313 2.36 2.29 -23.84
C PRO A 313 3.02 3.67 -23.88
N CYS A 314 2.80 4.47 -22.83
CA CYS A 314 3.30 5.84 -22.78
C CYS A 314 4.83 5.92 -22.98
N GLY A 315 5.29 6.81 -23.86
CA GLY A 315 6.71 6.97 -24.17
C GLY A 315 7.58 7.36 -22.96
N SER A 316 7.03 8.09 -21.98
CA SER A 316 7.77 8.58 -20.80
C SER A 316 8.19 7.49 -19.82
N ILE A 317 7.56 6.31 -19.87
CA ILE A 317 7.80 5.19 -18.96
C ILE A 317 8.47 3.98 -19.63
N THR A 318 8.89 4.15 -20.89
CA THR A 318 9.67 3.16 -21.63
C THR A 318 11.09 3.71 -21.86
N GLY A 319 11.27 4.40 -22.98
CA GLY A 319 12.50 5.01 -23.45
C GLY A 319 12.59 4.96 -24.97
N ALA A 320 13.75 5.29 -25.53
CA ALA A 320 13.91 5.46 -26.98
C ALA A 320 15.15 4.72 -27.50
N PRO A 321 15.05 3.97 -28.62
CA PRO A 321 13.84 3.63 -29.38
C PRO A 321 12.89 2.67 -28.64
N LYS A 322 11.57 2.98 -28.63
CA LYS A 322 10.54 2.34 -27.80
C LYS A 322 10.61 0.81 -27.79
N ARG A 323 10.54 0.18 -28.97
CA ARG A 323 10.54 -1.29 -29.12
C ARG A 323 11.76 -1.94 -28.49
N ARG A 324 12.97 -1.46 -28.83
CA ARG A 324 14.23 -2.03 -28.33
C ARG A 324 14.39 -1.81 -26.83
N THR A 325 14.02 -0.62 -26.33
CA THR A 325 14.03 -0.34 -24.90
C THR A 325 13.10 -1.29 -24.13
N MET A 326 11.91 -1.61 -24.65
CA MET A 326 10.98 -2.54 -24.00
C MET A 326 11.53 -3.98 -23.95
N GLU A 327 12.26 -4.43 -24.98
CA GLU A 327 12.97 -5.72 -24.94
C GLU A 327 14.02 -5.74 -23.82
N ILE A 328 14.78 -4.66 -23.65
CA ILE A 328 15.79 -4.51 -22.59
C ILE A 328 15.12 -4.48 -21.20
N ILE A 329 14.02 -3.73 -21.05
CA ILE A 329 13.23 -3.70 -19.81
C ILE A 329 12.82 -5.12 -19.42
N ARG A 330 12.24 -5.86 -20.36
CA ARG A 330 11.79 -7.23 -20.13
C ARG A 330 12.91 -8.20 -19.76
N GLU A 331 14.11 -7.98 -20.30
CA GLU A 331 15.29 -8.79 -19.97
C GLU A 331 15.83 -8.52 -18.57
N LEU A 332 15.77 -7.25 -18.13
CA LEU A 332 16.44 -6.81 -16.90
C LEU A 332 15.52 -6.76 -15.68
N GLU A 333 14.22 -6.50 -15.85
CA GLU A 333 13.27 -6.46 -14.75
C GLU A 333 12.89 -7.87 -14.29
N PRO A 334 12.88 -8.14 -12.96
CA PRO A 334 12.63 -9.47 -12.43
C PRO A 334 11.16 -9.91 -12.50
N ASP A 335 10.24 -8.95 -12.55
CA ASP A 335 8.79 -9.15 -12.52
C ASP A 335 8.13 -8.35 -13.65
N ALA A 336 7.00 -8.85 -14.15
CA ALA A 336 6.14 -8.10 -15.05
C ALA A 336 5.62 -6.82 -14.38
N ARG A 337 5.33 -5.80 -15.18
CA ARG A 337 4.92 -4.52 -14.66
C ARG A 337 3.46 -4.47 -14.23
N GLY A 338 2.56 -5.15 -14.93
CA GLY A 338 1.13 -5.10 -14.64
C GLY A 338 0.56 -3.69 -14.82
N ILE A 339 -0.36 -3.25 -13.95
CA ILE A 339 -1.01 -1.93 -14.04
C ILE A 339 0.00 -0.78 -13.94
N TYR A 340 1.08 -0.96 -13.18
CA TYR A 340 2.11 0.08 -13.04
C TYR A 340 2.71 0.42 -14.40
N THR A 341 2.76 1.71 -14.73
CA THR A 341 3.19 2.24 -16.05
C THR A 341 2.33 1.81 -17.25
N GLY A 342 1.16 1.22 -17.02
CA GLY A 342 0.12 1.03 -18.05
C GLY A 342 -0.72 2.29 -18.27
N ALA A 343 -2.06 2.15 -18.23
CA ALA A 343 -2.97 3.30 -18.23
C ALA A 343 -4.19 3.07 -17.33
N ILE A 344 -4.62 4.13 -16.63
CA ILE A 344 -5.95 4.21 -16.01
C ILE A 344 -6.69 5.35 -16.69
N GLY A 345 -7.91 5.13 -17.16
CA GLY A 345 -8.64 6.19 -17.85
C GLY A 345 -10.14 6.10 -17.76
N TRP A 346 -10.80 7.20 -18.14
CA TRP A 346 -12.25 7.27 -18.32
C TRP A 346 -12.59 7.67 -19.74
N PHE A 347 -13.74 7.20 -20.21
CA PHE A 347 -14.31 7.48 -21.53
C PHE A 347 -15.79 7.80 -21.37
N ASP A 348 -16.18 8.97 -21.88
CA ASP A 348 -17.56 9.46 -21.83
C ASP A 348 -18.41 8.84 -22.97
N PRO A 349 -19.70 8.57 -22.71
CA PRO A 349 -20.61 8.05 -23.72
C PRO A 349 -20.79 9.03 -24.89
N ARG A 350 -20.94 8.47 -26.09
CA ARG A 350 -21.17 9.25 -27.31
C ARG A 350 -22.02 8.46 -28.30
N ALA A 351 -23.18 9.01 -28.69
CA ALA A 351 -24.19 8.29 -29.47
C ALA A 351 -23.86 8.15 -30.97
N ASP A 352 -22.99 9.01 -31.54
CA ASP A 352 -22.66 9.02 -32.97
C ASP A 352 -21.62 7.95 -33.37
N GLY A 353 -21.18 7.11 -32.43
CA GLY A 353 -20.20 6.05 -32.65
C GLY A 353 -18.76 6.54 -32.81
N LYS A 354 -18.50 7.86 -32.71
CA LYS A 354 -17.14 8.41 -32.71
C LYS A 354 -16.50 8.29 -31.33
N VAL A 355 -15.20 8.59 -31.25
CA VAL A 355 -14.47 8.68 -29.98
C VAL A 355 -15.02 9.85 -29.14
N GLY A 356 -15.48 9.54 -27.93
CA GLY A 356 -15.95 10.51 -26.94
C GLY A 356 -14.80 11.23 -26.23
N ASN A 357 -15.13 12.13 -25.30
CA ASN A 357 -14.12 12.71 -24.42
C ASN A 357 -13.52 11.60 -23.54
N PHE A 358 -12.20 11.62 -23.38
CA PHE A 358 -11.53 10.65 -22.54
C PHE A 358 -10.28 11.25 -21.91
N CYS A 359 -9.82 10.64 -20.84
CA CYS A 359 -8.54 10.96 -20.23
C CYS A 359 -7.90 9.69 -19.69
N MET A 360 -6.63 9.51 -19.97
CA MET A 360 -5.80 8.43 -19.42
C MET A 360 -4.63 9.04 -18.66
N SER A 361 -4.34 8.50 -17.48
CA SER A 361 -3.13 8.78 -16.70
C SER A 361 -2.14 7.63 -16.80
N VAL A 362 -0.87 7.93 -16.48
CA VAL A 362 0.16 6.90 -16.36
C VAL A 362 0.15 6.38 -14.91
N PRO A 363 -0.14 5.11 -14.61
CA PRO A 363 -0.22 4.60 -13.24
C PRO A 363 1.16 4.45 -12.60
N ILE A 364 1.69 5.58 -12.12
CA ILE A 364 2.85 5.65 -11.22
C ILE A 364 2.36 6.02 -9.83
N ARG A 365 3.16 5.73 -8.79
CA ARG A 365 2.71 5.88 -7.39
C ARG A 365 1.35 5.18 -7.16
N THR A 366 1.22 3.99 -7.70
CA THR A 366 -0.03 3.22 -7.78
C THR A 366 0.16 1.91 -7.05
N LEU A 367 -0.74 1.65 -6.11
CA LEU A 367 -0.82 0.39 -5.37
C LEU A 367 -1.86 -0.49 -6.04
N THR A 368 -1.52 -1.76 -6.27
CA THR A 368 -2.46 -2.82 -6.63
C THR A 368 -2.62 -3.73 -5.43
N LEU A 369 -3.86 -3.92 -4.97
CA LEU A 369 -4.19 -4.72 -3.80
C LEU A 369 -4.92 -5.98 -4.26
N GLN A 370 -4.44 -7.14 -3.84
CA GLN A 370 -5.11 -8.43 -4.08
C GLN A 370 -6.46 -8.48 -3.35
N PRO A 371 -7.36 -9.43 -3.63
CA PRO A 371 -8.55 -9.61 -2.79
C PRO A 371 -8.18 -9.82 -1.31
N PRO A 372 -9.00 -9.36 -0.35
CA PRO A 372 -8.70 -9.50 1.08
C PRO A 372 -8.35 -10.94 1.48
N GLY A 373 -7.23 -11.12 2.16
CA GLY A 373 -6.76 -12.42 2.63
C GLY A 373 -7.58 -12.94 3.82
N ALA A 374 -7.62 -14.26 3.99
CA ALA A 374 -8.23 -14.90 5.16
C ALA A 374 -7.48 -14.58 6.47
N ASP A 375 -6.24 -14.12 6.36
CA ASP A 375 -5.40 -13.65 7.47
C ASP A 375 -5.65 -12.17 7.82
N GLY A 376 -6.67 -11.52 7.25
CA GLY A 376 -7.12 -10.17 7.62
C GLY A 376 -6.15 -9.05 7.27
N VAL A 377 -5.11 -9.38 6.48
CA VAL A 377 -4.29 -8.42 5.76
C VAL A 377 -4.54 -8.61 4.27
N GLN A 378 -4.48 -7.52 3.52
CA GLN A 378 -4.63 -7.53 2.08
C GLN A 378 -3.25 -7.28 1.47
N ARG A 379 -2.72 -8.25 0.71
CA ARG A 379 -1.40 -8.14 0.07
C ARG A 379 -1.46 -7.10 -1.04
N GLY A 380 -0.44 -6.25 -1.13
CA GLY A 380 -0.34 -5.23 -2.15
C GLY A 380 1.06 -5.14 -2.73
N GLU A 381 1.13 -4.51 -3.90
CA GLU A 381 2.39 -4.16 -4.54
C GLU A 381 2.33 -2.77 -5.17
N MET A 382 3.50 -2.19 -5.39
CA MET A 382 3.68 -0.92 -6.08
C MET A 382 4.98 -0.96 -6.88
N GLY A 383 4.95 -0.46 -8.10
CA GLY A 383 6.16 -0.22 -8.88
C GLY A 383 6.86 1.08 -8.50
N VAL A 384 8.18 1.05 -8.59
CA VAL A 384 9.04 2.24 -8.45
C VAL A 384 10.21 2.12 -9.42
N GLY A 385 10.70 3.25 -9.93
CA GLY A 385 11.81 3.21 -10.87
C GLY A 385 12.41 4.57 -11.21
N ALA A 386 13.37 4.49 -12.11
CA ALA A 386 14.21 5.60 -12.56
C ALA A 386 14.42 5.55 -14.07
N GLY A 387 14.57 6.71 -14.70
CA GLY A 387 14.89 6.81 -16.11
C GLY A 387 16.40 6.91 -16.28
N ILE A 388 17.04 5.78 -16.62
CA ILE A 388 18.48 5.64 -16.71
C ILE A 388 18.98 6.15 -18.06
N VAL A 389 19.96 7.05 -18.01
CA VAL A 389 20.68 7.62 -19.15
C VAL A 389 22.17 7.34 -19.01
N PHE A 390 22.98 7.70 -20.01
CA PHE A 390 24.41 7.38 -20.05
C PHE A 390 25.23 7.86 -18.82
N ASP A 391 24.84 8.98 -18.22
CA ASP A 391 25.52 9.60 -17.07
C ASP A 391 24.79 9.34 -15.74
N SER A 392 23.86 8.39 -15.69
CA SER A 392 23.17 8.01 -14.44
C SER A 392 24.12 7.34 -13.45
N ASP A 393 24.00 7.69 -12.16
CA ASP A 393 24.72 7.04 -11.07
C ASP A 393 23.79 6.07 -10.31
N ALA A 394 24.19 4.82 -10.16
CA ALA A 394 23.34 3.78 -9.58
C ALA A 394 22.86 4.12 -8.15
N SER A 395 23.73 4.72 -7.33
CA SER A 395 23.38 5.06 -5.94
C SER A 395 22.39 6.22 -5.88
N ALA A 396 22.58 7.24 -6.73
CA ALA A 396 21.69 8.38 -6.84
C ALA A 396 20.30 7.98 -7.37
N GLU A 397 20.25 7.13 -8.41
CA GLU A 397 19.00 6.65 -9.00
C GLU A 397 18.22 5.75 -8.02
N TYR A 398 18.93 4.90 -7.26
CA TYR A 398 18.31 4.09 -6.21
C TYR A 398 17.76 4.95 -5.06
N ALA A 399 18.49 5.99 -4.66
CA ALA A 399 18.01 6.95 -3.66
C ALA A 399 16.80 7.75 -4.17
N GLU A 400 16.77 8.12 -5.45
CA GLU A 400 15.61 8.74 -6.09
C GLU A 400 14.39 7.81 -6.08
N CYS A 401 14.57 6.52 -6.36
CA CYS A 401 13.51 5.53 -6.24
C CYS A 401 12.92 5.49 -4.81
N GLN A 402 13.77 5.45 -3.78
CA GLN A 402 13.32 5.50 -2.39
C GLN A 402 12.57 6.79 -2.07
N LEU A 403 13.03 7.94 -2.58
CA LEU A 403 12.34 9.22 -2.42
C LEU A 403 10.95 9.21 -3.07
N LYS A 404 10.83 8.64 -4.28
CA LYS A 404 9.55 8.47 -4.98
C LYS A 404 8.58 7.55 -4.22
N ALA A 405 9.10 6.54 -3.54
CA ALA A 405 8.30 5.60 -2.74
C ALA A 405 7.88 6.17 -1.36
N ARG A 406 8.46 7.29 -0.91
CA ARG A 406 8.26 7.86 0.44
C ARG A 406 6.82 8.27 0.78
N PHE A 407 5.97 8.48 -0.22
CA PHE A 407 4.55 8.70 0.03
C PHE A 407 3.89 7.46 0.67
N LEU A 408 4.36 6.26 0.33
CA LEU A 408 3.93 4.99 0.91
C LEU A 408 4.81 4.59 2.11
N THR A 409 6.13 4.54 1.93
CA THR A 409 7.05 4.01 2.97
C THR A 409 7.17 4.88 4.20
N GLY A 410 6.86 6.19 4.09
CA GLY A 410 6.82 7.11 5.20
C GLY A 410 5.39 7.38 5.72
N LEU A 411 4.43 6.50 5.43
CA LEU A 411 3.07 6.60 5.95
C LEU A 411 3.08 6.23 7.44
N GLN A 412 2.95 7.24 8.30
CA GLN A 412 3.07 7.12 9.76
C GLN A 412 1.91 6.35 10.39
N HIS A 413 2.13 5.53 11.42
CA HIS A 413 1.06 4.88 12.14
C HIS A 413 0.41 5.79 13.19
N ASP A 414 -0.88 5.61 13.42
CA ASP A 414 -1.71 6.28 14.43
C ASP A 414 -1.80 5.47 15.75
N PHE A 415 -0.90 4.50 15.92
CA PHE A 415 -0.79 3.68 17.12
C PHE A 415 0.67 3.53 17.57
N GLU A 416 0.84 3.08 18.81
CA GLU A 416 2.14 2.78 19.38
C GLU A 416 2.31 1.26 19.53
N LEU A 417 3.56 0.81 19.52
CA LEU A 417 3.90 -0.54 19.98
C LEU A 417 4.26 -0.47 21.45
N PHE A 418 3.91 -1.48 22.25
CA PHE A 418 4.29 -1.46 23.65
C PHE A 418 4.50 -2.84 24.26
N GLU A 419 5.29 -2.86 25.31
CA GLU A 419 5.46 -3.98 26.21
C GLU A 419 5.00 -3.63 27.62
N THR A 420 4.54 -4.63 28.36
CA THR A 420 4.21 -4.48 29.77
C THR A 420 4.82 -5.63 30.53
N MET A 421 5.64 -5.30 31.52
CA MET A 421 6.64 -6.17 32.12
C MET A 421 6.60 -6.10 33.64
N ARG A 422 6.90 -7.21 34.29
CA ARG A 422 7.22 -7.21 35.72
C ARG A 422 8.67 -6.79 35.93
N ALA A 423 8.90 -5.82 36.79
CA ALA A 423 10.25 -5.43 37.22
C ALA A 423 10.39 -5.49 38.74
N THR A 424 11.58 -5.77 39.25
CA THR A 424 11.91 -5.64 40.68
C THR A 424 13.19 -4.82 40.85
N PRO A 425 13.36 -4.09 41.97
CA PRO A 425 14.59 -3.33 42.23
C PRO A 425 15.87 -4.17 42.17
N ALA A 426 15.83 -5.41 42.67
CA ALA A 426 16.99 -6.30 42.71
C ALA A 426 17.21 -7.13 41.42
N GLY A 427 16.14 -7.45 40.70
CA GLY A 427 16.17 -8.39 39.57
C GLY A 427 15.94 -7.76 38.20
N GLY A 428 15.68 -6.44 38.15
CA GLY A 428 15.35 -5.73 36.93
C GLY A 428 14.10 -6.26 36.24
N VAL A 429 14.05 -6.13 34.91
CA VAL A 429 12.93 -6.59 34.07
C VAL A 429 12.95 -8.11 33.89
N ARG A 430 11.87 -8.78 34.30
CA ARG A 430 11.67 -10.20 34.05
C ARG A 430 11.49 -10.47 32.55
N HIS A 431 12.15 -11.50 32.02
CA HIS A 431 12.11 -11.91 30.61
C HIS A 431 12.48 -10.81 29.59
N ARG A 432 13.35 -9.86 29.99
CA ARG A 432 13.77 -8.70 29.17
C ARG A 432 14.04 -9.03 27.70
N ALA A 433 14.86 -10.04 27.43
CA ALA A 433 15.23 -10.42 26.06
C ALA A 433 14.02 -10.81 25.19
N ARG A 434 13.03 -11.53 25.76
CA ARG A 434 11.81 -11.91 25.03
C ARG A 434 10.91 -10.71 24.73
N HIS A 435 10.83 -9.76 25.67
CA HIS A 435 10.09 -8.51 25.46
C HIS A 435 10.70 -7.66 24.34
N LEU A 436 12.02 -7.42 24.39
CA LEU A 436 12.71 -6.64 23.35
C LEU A 436 12.63 -7.33 21.99
N LYS A 437 12.81 -8.66 21.92
CA LYS A 437 12.66 -9.43 20.68
C LYS A 437 11.27 -9.29 20.06
N ARG A 438 10.19 -9.38 20.86
CA ARG A 438 8.81 -9.24 20.35
C ARG A 438 8.51 -7.81 19.90
N LEU A 439 9.00 -6.82 20.64
CA LEU A 439 8.85 -5.41 20.30
C LEU A 439 9.61 -5.10 19.00
N ALA A 440 10.85 -5.56 18.85
CA ALA A 440 11.66 -5.43 17.65
C ALA A 440 11.00 -6.09 16.43
N ALA A 441 10.45 -7.31 16.59
CA ALA A 441 9.74 -7.99 15.51
C ALA A 441 8.49 -7.21 15.06
N SER A 442 7.76 -6.61 15.99
CA SER A 442 6.61 -5.76 15.66
C SER A 442 7.04 -4.44 15.02
N ALA A 443 8.15 -3.85 15.49
CA ALA A 443 8.72 -2.64 14.91
C ALA A 443 9.17 -2.88 13.46
N ALA A 444 9.87 -3.99 13.19
CA ALA A 444 10.25 -4.40 11.85
C ALA A 444 9.02 -4.63 10.95
N TYR A 445 7.99 -5.31 11.45
CA TYR A 445 6.77 -5.56 10.69
C TYR A 445 6.05 -4.26 10.31
N PHE A 446 5.86 -3.32 11.23
CA PHE A 446 5.17 -2.06 10.92
C PHE A 446 6.09 -0.96 10.36
N GLY A 447 7.40 -1.17 10.30
CA GLY A 447 8.37 -0.17 9.84
C GLY A 447 8.67 0.94 10.87
N PHE A 448 8.48 0.68 12.17
CA PHE A 448 8.86 1.62 13.22
C PHE A 448 10.39 1.65 13.35
N PRO A 449 11.02 2.83 13.49
CA PRO A 449 12.44 2.90 13.79
C PRO A 449 12.76 2.16 15.10
N TRP A 450 13.75 1.28 15.06
CA TRP A 450 14.14 0.45 16.19
C TRP A 450 15.61 0.68 16.56
N ASP A 451 15.85 1.08 17.80
CA ASP A 451 17.17 1.15 18.41
C ASP A 451 17.17 0.30 19.68
N GLU A 452 17.79 -0.87 19.60
CA GLU A 452 17.85 -1.82 20.72
C GLU A 452 18.64 -1.27 21.91
N ASN A 453 19.69 -0.49 21.66
CA ASN A 453 20.52 0.10 22.72
C ASN A 453 19.73 1.19 23.45
N ALA A 454 19.00 2.03 22.72
CA ALA A 454 18.09 3.00 23.32
C ALA A 454 17.01 2.30 24.15
N ALA A 455 16.33 1.29 23.59
CA ALA A 455 15.30 0.53 24.31
C ALA A 455 15.84 -0.06 25.63
N ALA A 456 17.05 -0.63 25.58
CA ALA A 456 17.75 -1.16 26.75
C ALA A 456 18.03 -0.07 27.80
N ALA A 457 18.59 1.07 27.39
CA ALA A 457 18.92 2.18 28.28
C ALA A 457 17.67 2.74 29.00
N TYR A 458 16.55 2.89 28.28
CA TYR A 458 15.28 3.32 28.89
C TYR A 458 14.79 2.35 29.98
N LEU A 459 14.93 1.04 29.78
CA LEU A 459 14.58 0.05 30.80
C LEU A 459 15.51 0.11 32.01
N ASP A 460 16.80 0.31 31.79
CA ASP A 460 17.81 0.39 32.86
C ASP A 460 17.58 1.62 33.73
N THR A 461 17.36 2.79 33.11
CA THR A 461 17.00 4.03 33.81
C THR A 461 15.72 3.85 34.62
N ALA A 462 14.68 3.25 34.05
CA ALA A 462 13.43 3.02 34.76
C ALA A 462 13.57 2.03 35.92
N CYS A 463 14.42 1.00 35.79
CA CYS A 463 14.70 0.06 36.88
C CYS A 463 15.47 0.73 38.03
N ALA A 464 16.39 1.64 37.72
CA ALA A 464 17.15 2.40 38.73
C ALA A 464 16.27 3.36 39.55
N MET A 465 15.10 3.75 39.02
CA MET A 465 14.12 4.61 39.70
C MET A 465 13.13 3.85 40.59
N LEU A 466 13.18 2.51 40.65
CA LEU A 466 12.22 1.72 41.41
C LEU A 466 12.54 1.75 42.92
N GLU A 467 11.55 2.15 43.73
CA GLU A 467 11.72 2.22 45.18
C GLU A 467 11.80 0.80 45.79
N PRO A 468 12.78 0.51 46.68
CA PRO A 468 12.97 -0.81 47.27
C PRO A 468 11.81 -1.33 48.13
N GLN A 469 10.93 -0.46 48.62
CA GLN A 469 9.83 -0.80 49.53
C GLN A 469 8.72 -1.64 48.89
N HIS A 470 8.62 -1.65 47.55
CA HIS A 470 7.65 -2.45 46.82
C HIS A 470 8.31 -3.70 46.22
N ALA A 471 7.68 -4.87 46.43
CA ALA A 471 8.23 -6.15 46.00
C ALA A 471 8.34 -6.29 44.47
N ALA A 472 7.43 -5.64 43.71
CA ALA A 472 7.43 -5.66 42.26
C ALA A 472 6.70 -4.43 41.69
N TYR A 473 7.02 -4.12 40.44
CA TYR A 473 6.45 -3.03 39.67
C TYR A 473 5.90 -3.54 38.34
N ARG A 474 4.84 -2.89 37.87
CA ARG A 474 4.44 -2.89 36.47
C ARG A 474 5.27 -1.83 35.75
N LEU A 475 6.00 -2.23 34.72
CA LEU A 475 6.74 -1.33 33.84
C LEU A 475 6.13 -1.43 32.42
N ARG A 476 5.80 -0.30 31.81
CA ARG A 476 5.32 -0.21 30.42
C ARG A 476 6.36 0.55 29.60
N LEU A 477 6.92 -0.10 28.58
CA LEU A 477 7.76 0.53 27.56
C LEU A 477 6.92 0.68 26.29
N ALA A 478 6.75 1.90 25.81
CA ALA A 478 6.07 2.19 24.55
C ALA A 478 7.06 2.76 23.52
N LEU A 479 6.82 2.44 22.25
CA LEU A 479 7.55 2.90 21.08
C LEU A 479 6.55 3.57 20.14
N SER A 480 6.76 4.86 19.92
CA SER A 480 5.99 5.65 18.95
C SER A 480 6.47 5.41 17.51
N ASP A 481 5.61 5.73 16.54
CA ASP A 481 5.93 5.69 15.10
C ASP A 481 7.19 6.48 14.72
N ALA A 482 7.46 7.57 15.44
CA ALA A 482 8.66 8.40 15.25
C ALA A 482 9.95 7.76 15.81
N GLY A 483 9.89 6.55 16.38
CA GLY A 483 11.03 5.89 17.00
C GLY A 483 11.35 6.33 18.43
N ALA A 484 10.50 7.18 19.03
CA ALA A 484 10.72 7.63 20.41
C ALA A 484 10.17 6.61 21.42
N PHE A 485 10.97 6.30 22.44
CA PHE A 485 10.59 5.45 23.56
C PHE A 485 10.02 6.27 24.72
N SER A 486 9.05 5.69 25.43
CA SER A 486 8.60 6.20 26.73
C SER A 486 8.43 5.05 27.72
N VAL A 487 8.70 5.33 29.00
CA VAL A 487 8.54 4.34 30.07
C VAL A 487 7.66 4.88 31.19
N GLN A 488 6.74 4.06 31.66
CA GLN A 488 5.93 4.30 32.84
C GLN A 488 6.08 3.14 33.82
N HIS A 489 6.10 3.42 35.12
CA HIS A 489 6.09 2.39 36.14
C HIS A 489 5.11 2.69 37.27
N ALA A 490 4.55 1.63 37.87
CA ALA A 490 3.69 1.71 39.05
C ALA A 490 3.90 0.48 39.95
N PRO A 491 3.80 0.60 41.29
CA PRO A 491 3.84 -0.55 42.19
C PRO A 491 2.79 -1.60 41.79
N LEU A 492 3.18 -2.88 41.81
CA LEU A 492 2.29 -3.98 41.45
C LEU A 492 1.59 -4.52 42.70
N THR A 493 0.27 -4.34 42.78
CA THR A 493 -0.54 -4.86 43.88
C THR A 493 -0.60 -6.40 43.84
N PRO A 494 -0.42 -7.08 44.99
CA PRO A 494 -0.66 -8.51 45.13
C PRO A 494 -2.08 -8.89 44.69
N LEU A 495 -2.24 -10.11 44.20
CA LEU A 495 -3.54 -10.66 43.77
C LEU A 495 -3.75 -11.99 44.48
N ALA A 496 -4.96 -12.23 44.97
CA ALA A 496 -5.35 -13.52 45.53
C ALA A 496 -5.65 -14.51 44.40
N GLU A 497 -5.33 -15.78 44.63
CA GLU A 497 -5.63 -16.88 43.71
C GLU A 497 -6.59 -17.90 44.38
N PRO A 498 -7.47 -18.56 43.60
CA PRO A 498 -7.65 -18.43 42.16
C PRO A 498 -8.36 -17.12 41.76
N VAL A 499 -8.09 -16.65 40.55
CA VAL A 499 -8.77 -15.49 39.97
C VAL A 499 -10.07 -15.92 39.28
N ARG A 500 -11.11 -15.10 39.35
CA ARG A 500 -12.34 -15.32 38.56
C ARG A 500 -12.18 -14.80 37.15
N VAL A 501 -12.79 -15.45 36.16
CA VAL A 501 -12.76 -15.02 34.76
C VAL A 501 -14.13 -15.11 34.11
N LEU A 502 -14.53 -14.05 33.40
CA LEU A 502 -15.78 -14.00 32.64
C LEU A 502 -15.60 -14.55 31.23
N LEU A 503 -16.70 -14.83 30.54
CA LEU A 503 -16.68 -15.16 29.11
C LEU A 503 -17.37 -14.03 28.33
N ALA A 504 -16.72 -13.57 27.26
CA ALA A 504 -17.31 -12.58 26.38
C ALA A 504 -18.53 -13.17 25.64
N GLU A 505 -19.57 -12.35 25.47
CA GLU A 505 -20.74 -12.69 24.65
C GLU A 505 -20.49 -12.49 23.15
N ASP A 506 -19.54 -11.61 22.80
CA ASP A 506 -19.20 -11.25 21.43
C ASP A 506 -17.98 -12.02 20.90
N HIS A 507 -17.88 -12.13 19.57
CA HIS A 507 -16.81 -12.87 18.90
C HIS A 507 -15.62 -11.97 18.52
N SER A 508 -14.40 -12.44 18.72
CA SER A 508 -13.19 -11.87 18.10
C SER A 508 -13.05 -12.35 16.66
N SER A 509 -12.19 -11.69 15.88
CA SER A 509 -11.81 -12.16 14.54
C SER A 509 -10.45 -12.84 14.64
N SER A 510 -10.35 -14.09 14.20
CA SER A 510 -9.05 -14.78 14.15
C SER A 510 -8.06 -14.10 13.18
N ALA A 511 -8.60 -13.33 12.25
CA ALA A 511 -7.88 -12.62 11.21
C ALA A 511 -7.41 -11.23 11.67
N ASP A 512 -7.74 -10.79 12.88
CA ASP A 512 -7.35 -9.47 13.37
C ASP A 512 -5.83 -9.34 13.48
N LEU A 513 -5.23 -8.50 12.62
CA LEU A 513 -3.79 -8.22 12.61
C LEU A 513 -3.31 -7.72 13.97
N PHE A 514 -4.11 -6.91 14.67
CA PHE A 514 -3.71 -6.30 15.94
C PHE A 514 -3.70 -7.29 17.12
N LEU A 515 -4.16 -8.52 16.91
CA LEU A 515 -3.91 -9.61 17.85
C LEU A 515 -2.51 -10.20 17.69
N ARG A 516 -1.85 -10.05 16.54
CA ARG A 516 -0.48 -10.59 16.33
C ARG A 516 0.60 -9.75 16.97
N HIS A 517 0.29 -8.48 17.26
CA HIS A 517 1.24 -7.48 17.74
C HIS A 517 0.68 -6.74 18.95
N LYS A 518 1.53 -6.39 19.92
CA LYS A 518 1.09 -5.66 21.10
C LYS A 518 1.10 -4.15 20.80
N THR A 519 0.01 -3.66 20.24
CA THR A 519 -0.18 -2.24 19.88
C THR A 519 -1.10 -1.52 20.87
N SER A 520 -1.18 -0.19 20.81
CA SER A 520 -2.15 0.63 21.55
C SER A 520 -3.61 0.46 21.08
N ILE A 521 -3.85 -0.24 19.96
CA ILE A 521 -5.20 -0.56 19.46
C ILE A 521 -5.78 -1.70 20.30
N ARG A 522 -6.29 -1.35 21.48
CA ARG A 522 -6.77 -2.32 22.47
C ARG A 522 -8.07 -1.93 23.17
N GLN A 523 -8.79 -0.94 22.65
CA GLN A 523 -9.98 -0.39 23.31
C GLN A 523 -11.00 -1.47 23.73
N ARG A 524 -11.27 -2.45 22.86
CA ARG A 524 -12.15 -3.60 23.18
C ARG A 524 -11.62 -4.43 24.34
N TYR A 525 -10.36 -4.85 24.28
CA TYR A 525 -9.72 -5.65 25.32
C TYR A 525 -9.61 -4.89 26.65
N ASP A 526 -9.35 -3.58 26.57
CA ASP A 526 -9.27 -2.69 27.72
C ASP A 526 -10.62 -2.45 28.38
N ALA A 527 -11.70 -2.35 27.59
CA ALA A 527 -13.06 -2.30 28.11
C ALA A 527 -13.41 -3.62 28.81
N ALA A 528 -13.09 -4.77 28.20
CA ALA A 528 -13.45 -6.07 28.73
C ALA A 528 -12.79 -6.40 30.07
N TRP A 529 -11.48 -6.16 30.24
CA TRP A 529 -10.85 -6.45 31.54
C TRP A 529 -11.28 -5.45 32.62
N ARG A 530 -11.61 -4.20 32.27
CA ARG A 530 -12.15 -3.20 33.21
C ARG A 530 -13.56 -3.58 33.67
N ASP A 531 -14.40 -4.04 32.75
CA ASP A 531 -15.74 -4.53 33.06
C ASP A 531 -15.67 -5.79 33.94
N ALA A 532 -14.76 -6.73 33.63
CA ALA A 532 -14.49 -7.88 34.50
C ALA A 532 -14.09 -7.44 35.91
N GLU A 533 -13.19 -6.47 36.05
CA GLU A 533 -12.75 -5.94 37.35
C GLU A 533 -13.89 -5.30 38.13
N ALA A 534 -14.80 -4.57 37.46
CA ALA A 534 -16.01 -4.03 38.07
C ALA A 534 -16.97 -5.12 38.59
N GLN A 535 -16.93 -6.31 37.99
CA GLN A 535 -17.72 -7.48 38.40
C GLN A 535 -16.95 -8.41 39.37
N GLY A 536 -15.78 -7.99 39.87
CA GLY A 536 -14.96 -8.79 40.79
C GLY A 536 -14.25 -9.98 40.13
N ALA A 537 -14.07 -9.94 38.82
CA ALA A 537 -13.28 -10.88 38.03
C ALA A 537 -11.95 -10.24 37.58
N PHE A 538 -10.99 -11.07 37.18
CA PHE A 538 -9.66 -10.63 36.77
C PHE A 538 -9.57 -10.28 35.28
N ASP A 539 -10.31 -11.00 34.44
CA ASP A 539 -10.28 -10.84 32.98
C ASP A 539 -11.57 -11.41 32.37
N THR A 540 -11.76 -11.18 31.07
CA THR A 540 -12.82 -11.77 30.25
C THR A 540 -12.18 -12.52 29.10
N LEU A 541 -12.47 -13.82 28.94
CA LEU A 541 -11.99 -14.64 27.83
C LEU A 541 -12.89 -14.51 26.60
N PHE A 542 -12.26 -14.43 25.43
CA PHE A 542 -12.94 -14.31 24.15
C PHE A 542 -12.96 -15.62 23.37
N PHE A 543 -13.92 -15.72 22.46
CA PHE A 543 -13.97 -16.74 21.42
C PHE A 543 -13.97 -16.07 20.05
N ASN A 544 -13.32 -16.66 19.06
CA ASN A 544 -13.34 -16.13 17.70
C ASN A 544 -14.65 -16.48 16.97
N GLU A 545 -14.77 -16.05 15.71
CA GLU A 545 -15.93 -16.29 14.85
C GLU A 545 -16.18 -17.77 14.53
N ARG A 546 -15.20 -18.65 14.80
CA ARG A 546 -15.31 -20.11 14.65
C ARG A 546 -15.68 -20.82 15.95
N GLY A 547 -15.88 -20.10 17.05
CA GLY A 547 -16.18 -20.68 18.36
C GLY A 547 -14.97 -21.30 19.06
N GLU A 548 -13.76 -20.89 18.66
CA GLU A 548 -12.51 -21.31 19.29
C GLU A 548 -12.08 -20.28 20.34
N LEU A 549 -11.63 -20.76 21.50
CA LEU A 549 -11.09 -19.94 22.58
C LEU A 549 -9.87 -19.17 22.07
N THR A 550 -9.76 -17.89 22.43
CA THR A 550 -8.63 -17.04 22.05
C THR A 550 -7.80 -16.63 23.27
N GLU A 551 -7.99 -15.42 23.75
CA GLU A 551 -7.26 -14.85 24.88
C GLU A 551 -8.19 -14.04 25.78
N GLY A 552 -7.65 -13.49 26.86
CA GLY A 552 -8.34 -12.51 27.69
C GLY A 552 -7.99 -11.07 27.28
N GLY A 553 -8.63 -10.08 27.90
CA GLY A 553 -8.31 -8.66 27.71
C GLY A 553 -6.86 -8.30 28.03
N ARG A 554 -6.24 -9.02 28.98
CA ARG A 554 -4.86 -8.79 29.42
C ARG A 554 -4.07 -10.07 29.72
N SER A 555 -4.54 -11.23 29.28
CA SER A 555 -3.92 -12.53 29.55
C SER A 555 -4.03 -13.49 28.36
N ASN A 556 -3.10 -14.43 28.25
CA ASN A 556 -3.29 -15.64 27.46
C ASN A 556 -3.81 -16.76 28.37
N VAL A 557 -4.41 -17.80 27.79
CA VAL A 557 -5.05 -18.89 28.53
C VAL A 557 -4.42 -20.24 28.21
N PHE A 558 -4.29 -21.07 29.24
CA PHE A 558 -3.98 -22.48 29.17
C PHE A 558 -5.08 -23.26 29.89
N VAL A 559 -5.46 -24.40 29.34
CA VAL A 559 -6.43 -25.32 29.94
C VAL A 559 -5.79 -26.69 30.07
N ARG A 560 -6.05 -27.39 31.18
CA ARG A 560 -5.63 -28.79 31.33
C ARG A 560 -6.81 -29.68 30.98
N ILE A 561 -6.61 -30.57 30.01
CA ILE A 561 -7.63 -31.52 29.56
C ILE A 561 -6.97 -32.89 29.46
N ASN A 562 -7.53 -33.89 30.15
CA ASN A 562 -6.98 -35.25 30.21
C ASN A 562 -5.50 -35.28 30.62
N GLY A 563 -5.12 -34.40 31.56
CA GLY A 563 -3.75 -34.28 32.05
C GLY A 563 -2.77 -33.53 31.13
N GLN A 564 -3.19 -33.04 29.95
CA GLN A 564 -2.34 -32.29 29.02
C GLN A 564 -2.65 -30.79 29.07
N TRP A 565 -1.62 -29.95 29.10
CA TRP A 565 -1.77 -28.50 29.00
C TRP A 565 -1.88 -28.05 27.54
N LEU A 566 -2.97 -27.35 27.23
CA LEU A 566 -3.28 -26.83 25.91
C LEU A 566 -3.44 -25.31 25.97
N THR A 567 -2.95 -24.60 24.95
CA THR A 567 -3.22 -23.16 24.74
C THR A 567 -3.70 -22.94 23.31
N PRO A 568 -4.57 -21.96 23.04
CA PRO A 568 -5.03 -21.70 21.67
C PRO A 568 -3.87 -21.39 20.73
N PRO A 569 -3.87 -21.91 19.48
CA PRO A 569 -2.83 -21.61 18.50
C PRO A 569 -2.90 -20.15 18.03
N LEU A 570 -1.80 -19.61 17.49
CA LEU A 570 -1.79 -18.24 16.94
C LEU A 570 -2.86 -18.03 15.85
N SER A 571 -3.21 -19.08 15.09
CA SER A 571 -4.27 -19.08 14.08
C SER A 571 -5.69 -18.87 14.66
N ALA A 572 -5.88 -19.03 15.96
CA ALA A 572 -7.13 -18.67 16.63
C ALA A 572 -7.31 -17.15 16.78
N GLY A 573 -6.26 -16.36 16.53
CA GLY A 573 -6.24 -14.91 16.78
C GLY A 573 -5.87 -14.63 18.24
N VAL A 574 -4.63 -14.92 18.60
CA VAL A 574 -4.09 -14.64 19.94
C VAL A 574 -2.76 -13.94 19.85
N LEU A 575 -2.48 -13.11 20.85
CA LEU A 575 -1.19 -12.47 21.00
C LEU A 575 -0.13 -13.51 21.35
N PRO A 576 1.04 -13.51 20.67
CA PRO A 576 2.20 -14.30 21.09
C PRO A 576 2.77 -13.73 22.40
N GLY A 577 2.09 -14.02 23.52
CA GLY A 577 2.43 -13.57 24.87
C GLY A 577 3.85 -13.97 25.26
N VAL A 578 4.60 -13.07 25.89
CA VAL A 578 5.93 -13.42 26.43
C VAL A 578 5.81 -14.54 27.46
N MET A 579 4.88 -14.43 28.41
CA MET A 579 4.68 -15.49 29.41
C MET A 579 4.12 -16.77 28.79
N ARG A 580 3.23 -16.67 27.79
CA ARG A 580 2.75 -17.82 27.01
C ARG A 580 3.92 -18.58 26.39
N GLY A 581 4.85 -17.88 25.74
CA GLY A 581 6.05 -18.51 25.18
C GLY A 581 6.97 -19.11 26.25
N VAL A 582 7.06 -18.49 27.44
CA VAL A 582 7.83 -19.07 28.55
C VAL A 582 7.24 -20.41 28.99
N LEU A 583 5.91 -20.50 29.12
CA LEU A 583 5.24 -21.74 29.53
C LEU A 583 5.27 -22.83 28.45
N LEU A 584 5.20 -22.45 27.16
CA LEU A 584 5.34 -23.40 26.04
C LEU A 584 6.75 -23.99 25.95
N ASP A 585 7.78 -23.20 26.27
CA ASP A 585 9.17 -23.63 26.25
C ASP A 585 9.59 -24.36 27.55
N ASP A 586 8.75 -24.33 28.58
CA ASP A 586 9.03 -24.96 29.87
C ASP A 586 8.69 -26.47 29.80
N PRO A 587 9.69 -27.36 29.92
CA PRO A 587 9.46 -28.80 29.82
C PRO A 587 8.55 -29.31 30.95
N ASP A 588 8.50 -28.66 32.11
CA ASP A 588 7.66 -29.11 33.23
C ASP A 588 6.16 -28.92 32.93
N TRP A 589 5.83 -28.03 32.01
CA TRP A 589 4.45 -27.81 31.58
C TRP A 589 3.98 -28.80 30.53
N HIS A 590 4.89 -29.36 29.71
CA HIS A 590 4.53 -30.18 28.55
C HIS A 590 3.37 -29.59 27.72
N ALA A 591 3.35 -28.25 27.59
CA ALA A 591 2.25 -27.55 26.97
C ALA A 591 2.35 -27.57 25.44
N SER A 592 1.20 -27.58 24.77
CA SER A 592 1.12 -27.57 23.31
C SER A 592 -0.01 -26.69 22.81
N GLU A 593 0.10 -26.25 21.55
CA GLU A 593 -0.95 -25.48 20.90
C GLU A 593 -2.05 -26.40 20.36
N ALA A 594 -3.32 -26.11 20.66
CA ALA A 594 -4.46 -26.84 20.12
C ALA A 594 -5.71 -25.96 20.08
N VAL A 595 -6.58 -26.20 19.10
CA VAL A 595 -7.89 -25.55 19.05
C VAL A 595 -8.69 -25.97 20.29
N ILE A 596 -9.14 -25.01 21.07
CA ILE A 596 -9.93 -25.24 22.29
C ILE A 596 -11.33 -24.71 22.05
N THR A 597 -12.33 -25.59 22.11
CA THR A 597 -13.74 -25.23 21.98
C THR A 597 -14.34 -24.81 23.32
N ARG A 598 -15.54 -24.24 23.30
CA ARG A 598 -16.28 -23.92 24.54
C ARG A 598 -16.50 -25.15 25.43
N ALA A 599 -16.93 -26.27 24.83
CA ALA A 599 -17.14 -27.52 25.58
C ALA A 599 -15.86 -28.02 26.24
N MET A 600 -14.71 -27.87 25.57
CA MET A 600 -13.41 -28.23 26.13
C MET A 600 -13.03 -27.35 27.32
N LEU A 601 -13.30 -26.05 27.24
CA LEU A 601 -13.07 -25.11 28.35
C LEU A 601 -13.97 -25.45 29.55
N ASP A 602 -15.24 -25.76 29.31
CA ASP A 602 -16.20 -26.11 30.36
C ASP A 602 -15.84 -27.43 31.08
N SER A 603 -15.19 -28.36 30.36
CA SER A 603 -14.71 -29.63 30.90
C SER A 603 -13.26 -29.61 31.40
N ALA A 604 -12.59 -28.47 31.42
CA ALA A 604 -11.18 -28.39 31.77
C ALA A 604 -10.95 -28.71 33.25
N ASP A 605 -9.93 -29.53 33.54
CA ASP A 605 -9.55 -29.90 34.91
C ASP A 605 -9.03 -28.67 35.68
N GLU A 606 -8.26 -27.83 34.98
CA GLU A 606 -7.68 -26.58 35.51
C GLU A 606 -7.58 -25.54 34.39
N ILE A 607 -7.75 -24.27 34.78
CA ILE A 607 -7.57 -23.12 33.90
C ILE A 607 -6.45 -22.26 34.47
N ILE A 608 -5.50 -21.90 33.61
CA ILE A 608 -4.43 -20.97 33.92
C ILE A 608 -4.55 -19.76 33.01
N LEU A 609 -4.57 -18.57 33.61
CA LEU A 609 -4.32 -17.33 32.89
C LEU A 609 -2.85 -16.96 33.07
N CYS A 610 -2.22 -16.45 32.01
CA CYS A 610 -0.84 -16.01 32.09
C CYS A 610 -0.61 -14.64 31.44
N ASN A 611 0.25 -13.84 32.06
CA ASN A 611 0.81 -12.65 31.45
C ASN A 611 2.19 -12.32 32.06
N ALA A 612 2.95 -11.47 31.38
CA ALA A 612 4.32 -11.14 31.80
C ALA A 612 4.40 -10.35 33.12
N LEU A 613 3.28 -9.77 33.59
CA LEU A 613 3.23 -9.06 34.86
C LEU A 613 3.11 -10.00 36.06
N ARG A 614 2.25 -11.01 35.96
CA ARG A 614 1.85 -11.85 37.09
C ARG A 614 2.36 -13.28 37.00
N GLY A 615 2.85 -13.72 35.83
CA GLY A 615 3.22 -15.13 35.62
C GLY A 615 1.98 -15.97 35.27
N ALA A 616 1.97 -17.22 35.70
CA ALA A 616 0.80 -18.10 35.64
C ALA A 616 -0.08 -17.89 36.89
N LEU A 617 -1.39 -17.81 36.69
CA LEU A 617 -2.40 -17.61 37.72
C LEU A 617 -3.49 -18.68 37.58
N ARG A 618 -3.83 -19.35 38.67
CA ARG A 618 -4.97 -20.28 38.71
C ARG A 618 -6.27 -19.49 38.52
N ALA A 619 -7.14 -19.97 37.65
CA ALA A 619 -8.40 -19.31 37.34
C ALA A 619 -9.60 -20.24 37.44
N THR A 620 -10.77 -19.67 37.73
CA THR A 620 -12.06 -20.34 37.74
C THR A 620 -13.07 -19.54 36.93
N LEU A 621 -13.90 -20.22 36.11
CA LEU A 621 -15.03 -19.60 35.42
C LEU A 621 -16.01 -19.02 36.46
N ALA A 622 -16.53 -17.84 36.16
CA ALA A 622 -17.28 -17.01 37.09
C ALA A 622 -18.73 -17.44 37.35
#